data_AF-A0A660XUC8-F1
#
_entry.id   AF-A0A660XUC8-F1
#
_cell.length_a   1.000
_cell.length_b   1.000
_cell.length_c   1.000
_cell.angle_alpha   90.00
_cell.angle_beta   90.00
_cell.angle_gamma   90.00
#
_symmetry.space_group_name_H-M   'P 1'
#
loop_
_entity.id
_entity.type
_entity.pdbx_description
1 polymer ?
#
loop_
_entity_poly.entity_id
_entity_poly.type
_entity_poly.pdbx_seq_one_letter_code
_entity_poly.pdbx_strand_id
1 'polypeptide(L)'
;MPKNKAISSRQIRSEDMDQLKDISGVNVYACYQCGNCSAACPAVDFMDIPPHQVIRMVQLGFIDELVKSETPWICAACITCTVKCPRGVDIAKVMEGLRQIVLRSDFEHGNLSEIEEKVRKKLPQIALIGNFRKTIL
;
A
#
# COMPACT_ATOMS: atom_id res chain seq x y z
N MET A 1 5.07 -8.58 -9.39
CA MET A 1 3.99 -9.44 -9.93
C MET A 1 4.29 -10.90 -9.65
N PRO A 2 3.36 -11.68 -9.06
CA PRO A 2 3.53 -13.11 -8.86
C PRO A 2 3.69 -13.82 -10.21
N LYS A 3 4.81 -14.54 -10.39
CA LYS A 3 5.06 -15.33 -11.61
C LYS A 3 4.19 -16.59 -11.56
N ASN A 4 3.55 -16.93 -12.67
CA ASN A 4 2.79 -18.18 -12.86
C ASN A 4 1.58 -18.39 -11.93
N LYS A 5 1.02 -17.32 -11.33
CA LYS A 5 -0.24 -17.42 -10.58
C LYS A 5 -1.43 -17.23 -11.52
N ALA A 6 -2.36 -18.18 -11.51
CA ALA A 6 -3.56 -18.12 -12.36
C ALA A 6 -4.46 -16.96 -11.94
N ILE A 7 -4.93 -16.19 -12.91
CA ILE A 7 -5.93 -15.14 -12.70
C ILE A 7 -7.31 -15.82 -12.77
N SER A 8 -8.15 -15.61 -11.76
CA SER A 8 -9.51 -16.15 -11.74
C SER A 8 -10.54 -15.05 -11.49
N SER A 9 -11.74 -15.21 -12.04
CA SER A 9 -12.87 -14.29 -11.81
C SER A 9 -13.28 -14.23 -10.33
N ARG A 10 -13.09 -15.34 -9.60
CA ARG A 10 -13.33 -15.42 -8.16
C ARG A 10 -12.40 -14.49 -7.38
N GLN A 11 -11.14 -14.41 -7.78
CA GLN A 11 -10.15 -13.54 -7.13
C GLN A 11 -10.46 -12.05 -7.34
N ILE A 12 -10.94 -11.68 -8.54
CA ILE A 12 -11.30 -10.29 -8.86
C ILE A 12 -12.56 -9.84 -8.08
N ARG A 13 -13.42 -10.79 -7.71
CA ARG A 13 -14.67 -10.57 -6.96
C ARG A 13 -14.57 -11.09 -5.52
N SER A 14 -13.38 -11.01 -4.92
CA SER A 14 -13.17 -11.44 -3.54
C SER A 14 -13.69 -10.40 -2.54
N GLU A 15 -13.93 -10.85 -1.32
CA GLU A 15 -14.31 -9.98 -0.20
C GLU A 15 -13.24 -8.91 0.09
N ASP A 16 -11.95 -9.27 0.00
CA ASP A 16 -10.84 -8.31 0.18
C ASP A 16 -10.84 -7.19 -0.87
N MET A 17 -11.26 -7.51 -2.10
CA MET A 17 -11.40 -6.53 -3.18
C MET A 17 -12.54 -5.55 -2.90
N ASP A 18 -13.67 -6.06 -2.43
CA ASP A 18 -14.82 -5.23 -2.04
C ASP A 18 -14.46 -4.37 -0.83
N GLN A 19 -13.81 -4.93 0.18
CA GLN A 19 -13.31 -4.20 1.34
C GLN A 19 -12.33 -3.09 0.94
N LEU A 20 -11.36 -3.36 0.05
CA LEU A 20 -10.42 -2.34 -0.43
C LEU A 20 -11.15 -1.21 -1.16
N LYS A 21 -12.14 -1.56 -1.98
CA LYS A 21 -12.96 -0.59 -2.70
C LYS A 21 -13.74 0.29 -1.73
N ASP A 22 -14.32 -0.28 -0.68
CA ASP A 22 -15.10 0.46 0.32
C ASP A 22 -14.22 1.38 1.16
N ILE A 23 -13.02 0.92 1.57
CA ILE A 23 -12.08 1.73 2.35
C ILE A 23 -11.50 2.87 1.49
N SER A 24 -11.06 2.56 0.27
CA SER A 24 -10.37 3.54 -0.57
C SER A 24 -11.34 4.49 -1.28
N GLY A 25 -12.54 4.04 -1.62
CA GLY A 25 -13.49 4.76 -2.48
C GLY A 25 -12.99 4.97 -3.91
N VAL A 26 -12.00 4.20 -4.37
CA VAL A 26 -11.33 4.42 -5.66
C VAL A 26 -11.77 3.41 -6.72
N ASN A 27 -12.17 3.92 -7.88
CA ASN A 27 -12.33 3.07 -9.07
C ASN A 27 -10.97 2.80 -9.74
N VAL A 28 -10.32 1.72 -9.35
CA VAL A 28 -9.04 1.27 -9.92
C VAL A 28 -9.11 0.87 -11.39
N TYR A 29 -10.29 0.53 -11.91
CA TYR A 29 -10.48 0.11 -13.30
C TYR A 29 -10.38 1.26 -14.31
N ALA A 30 -10.38 2.51 -13.85
CA ALA A 30 -10.06 3.66 -14.70
C ALA A 30 -8.58 3.69 -15.14
N CYS A 31 -7.70 2.96 -14.46
CA CYS A 31 -6.28 2.90 -14.78
C CYS A 31 -6.01 2.07 -16.04
N TYR A 32 -5.36 2.70 -17.02
CA TYR A 32 -4.86 2.11 -18.26
C TYR A 32 -3.35 1.79 -18.28
N GLN A 33 -2.69 1.76 -17.11
CA GLN A 33 -1.30 1.33 -16.95
C GLN A 33 -0.21 2.19 -17.64
N CYS A 34 -0.35 3.53 -17.67
CA CYS A 34 0.70 4.41 -18.24
C CYS A 34 2.03 4.51 -17.46
N GLY A 35 2.07 4.12 -16.18
CA GLY A 35 3.30 4.19 -15.38
C GLY A 35 3.64 5.54 -14.72
N ASN A 36 2.93 6.63 -15.03
CA ASN A 36 3.23 7.98 -14.48
C ASN A 36 3.34 8.02 -12.95
N CYS A 37 2.49 7.26 -12.24
CA CYS A 37 2.51 7.20 -10.79
C CYS A 37 3.83 6.66 -10.22
N SER A 38 4.46 5.72 -10.91
CA SER A 38 5.77 5.20 -10.50
C SER A 38 6.90 6.13 -10.88
N ALA A 39 6.86 6.73 -12.08
CA ALA A 39 7.87 7.72 -12.49
C ALA A 39 7.87 8.97 -11.58
N ALA A 40 6.70 9.32 -11.03
CA ALA A 40 6.55 10.48 -10.13
C ALA A 40 6.81 10.17 -8.65
N CYS A 41 6.95 8.89 -8.27
CA CYS A 41 7.10 8.51 -6.87
C CYS A 41 8.55 8.70 -6.42
N PRO A 42 8.82 9.55 -5.41
CA PRO A 42 10.18 9.81 -4.93
C PRO A 42 10.77 8.62 -4.15
N ALA A 43 9.94 7.68 -3.70
CA ALA A 43 10.35 6.53 -2.91
C ALA A 43 10.31 5.21 -3.72
N VAL A 44 10.16 5.28 -5.05
CA VAL A 44 9.94 4.09 -5.89
C VAL A 44 11.08 3.08 -5.81
N ASP A 45 12.32 3.55 -5.69
CA ASP A 45 13.51 2.70 -5.60
C ASP A 45 13.59 1.89 -4.31
N PHE A 46 12.84 2.28 -3.28
CA PHE A 46 12.76 1.55 -2.02
C PHE A 46 11.58 0.57 -2.00
N MET A 47 10.65 0.62 -2.95
CA MET A 47 9.45 -0.21 -2.97
C MET A 47 9.70 -1.54 -3.69
N ASP A 48 9.24 -2.65 -3.11
CA ASP A 48 9.24 -3.96 -3.78
C ASP A 48 8.35 -3.98 -5.03
N ILE A 49 7.26 -3.21 -5.02
CA ILE A 49 6.23 -3.16 -6.06
C ILE A 49 5.98 -1.69 -6.42
N PRO A 50 6.32 -1.25 -7.64
CA PRO A 50 6.07 0.11 -8.06
C PRO A 50 4.56 0.46 -8.06
N PRO A 51 4.17 1.72 -7.81
CA PRO A 51 2.76 2.13 -7.72
C PRO A 51 1.85 1.70 -8.89
N HIS A 52 2.32 1.74 -10.15
CA HIS A 52 1.49 1.29 -11.29
C HIS A 52 1.19 -0.22 -11.22
N GLN A 53 2.16 -1.02 -10.76
CA GLN A 53 2.00 -2.45 -10.59
C GLN A 53 1.09 -2.78 -9.41
N VAL A 54 1.12 -1.98 -8.34
CA VAL A 54 0.13 -2.10 -7.25
C VAL A 54 -1.29 -1.97 -7.81
N ILE A 55 -1.55 -0.90 -8.56
CA ILE A 55 -2.88 -0.71 -9.18
C ILE A 55 -3.23 -1.87 -10.12
N ARG A 56 -2.26 -2.39 -10.89
CA ARG A 56 -2.49 -3.55 -11.76
C ARG A 56 -2.85 -4.79 -10.96
N MET A 57 -2.16 -5.04 -9.86
CA MET A 57 -2.40 -6.19 -8.99
C MET A 57 -3.76 -6.09 -8.32
N VAL A 58 -4.18 -4.90 -7.89
CA VAL A 58 -5.53 -4.65 -7.39
C VAL A 58 -6.57 -4.93 -8.48
N GLN A 59 -6.39 -4.45 -9.72
CA GLN A 59 -7.31 -4.76 -10.83
C GLN A 59 -7.45 -6.26 -11.11
N LEU A 60 -6.45 -7.06 -10.75
CA LEU A 60 -6.42 -8.50 -10.93
C LEU A 60 -6.82 -9.28 -9.65
N GLY A 61 -7.13 -8.60 -8.56
CA GLY A 61 -7.55 -9.22 -7.30
C GLY A 61 -6.42 -9.76 -6.41
N PHE A 62 -5.15 -9.44 -6.68
CA PHE A 62 -4.00 -9.93 -5.90
C PHE A 62 -3.81 -9.13 -4.59
N ILE A 63 -4.85 -9.04 -3.76
CA ILE A 63 -4.82 -8.27 -2.50
C ILE A 63 -3.92 -8.95 -1.47
N ASP A 64 -4.03 -10.25 -1.31
CA ASP A 64 -3.22 -11.06 -0.38
C ASP A 64 -1.71 -10.85 -0.54
N GLU A 65 -1.24 -10.70 -1.78
CA GLU A 65 0.17 -10.43 -2.05
C GLU A 65 0.57 -8.99 -1.74
N LEU A 66 -0.34 -8.03 -1.99
CA LEU A 66 -0.07 -6.62 -1.74
C LEU A 66 0.01 -6.31 -0.25
N VAL A 67 -0.87 -6.90 0.56
CA VAL A 67 -0.88 -6.71 2.02
C VAL A 67 0.36 -7.30 2.70
N LYS A 68 1.01 -8.29 2.06
CA LYS A 68 2.27 -8.91 2.52
C LYS A 68 3.53 -8.19 2.02
N SER A 69 3.39 -7.17 1.18
CA SER A 69 4.54 -6.43 0.63
C SER A 69 4.91 -5.23 1.51
N GLU A 70 6.15 -4.74 1.42
CA GLU A 70 6.59 -3.54 2.14
C GLU A 70 6.11 -2.25 1.46
N THR A 71 5.60 -2.35 0.24
CA THR A 71 5.24 -1.20 -0.60
C THR A 71 4.20 -0.26 0.04
N PRO A 72 3.06 -0.75 0.60
CA PRO A 72 2.12 0.12 1.30
C PRO A 72 2.75 0.84 2.49
N TRP A 73 3.73 0.25 3.15
CA TRP A 73 4.39 0.80 4.35
C TRP A 73 5.44 1.86 4.00
N ILE A 74 6.17 1.66 2.91
CA ILE A 74 7.11 2.63 2.34
C ILE A 74 6.39 3.85 1.74
N CYS A 75 5.12 3.69 1.33
CA CYS A 75 4.34 4.78 0.79
C CYS A 75 4.20 5.95 1.79
N ALA A 76 4.86 7.06 1.49
CA ALA A 76 4.80 8.28 2.29
C ALA A 76 3.40 8.94 2.31
N ALA A 77 2.48 8.54 1.43
CA ALA A 77 1.19 9.21 1.20
C ALA A 77 1.37 10.69 0.83
N CYS A 78 2.38 11.01 0.01
CA CYS A 78 2.67 12.37 -0.44
C CYS A 78 1.78 12.86 -1.61
N ILE A 79 0.90 11.99 -2.14
CA ILE A 79 -0.14 12.31 -3.12
C ILE A 79 0.38 12.70 -4.52
N THR A 80 1.70 12.80 -4.73
CA THR A 80 2.30 13.12 -6.05
C THR A 80 1.78 12.23 -7.18
N CYS A 81 1.65 10.93 -6.94
CA CYS A 81 1.14 9.97 -7.91
C CYS A 81 -0.34 10.21 -8.29
N THR A 82 -1.17 10.61 -7.31
CA THR A 82 -2.58 10.97 -7.53
C THR A 82 -2.69 12.23 -8.39
N VAL A 83 -1.91 13.28 -8.07
CA VAL A 83 -1.91 14.54 -8.84
C VAL A 83 -1.45 14.32 -10.28
N LYS A 84 -0.48 13.44 -10.50
CA LYS A 84 0.07 13.14 -11.83
C LYS A 84 -0.79 12.16 -12.64
N CYS A 85 -1.84 11.57 -12.07
CA CYS A 85 -2.65 10.57 -12.75
C CYS A 85 -3.57 11.22 -13.80
N PRO A 86 -3.39 10.94 -15.11
CA PRO A 86 -4.26 11.50 -16.16
C PRO A 86 -5.68 10.90 -16.17
N ARG A 87 -5.91 9.83 -15.39
CA ARG A 87 -7.19 9.15 -15.26
C ARG A 87 -7.91 9.45 -13.94
N GLY A 88 -7.32 10.28 -13.08
CA GLY A 88 -7.89 10.63 -11.77
C GLY A 88 -7.95 9.47 -10.78
N VAL A 89 -7.12 8.44 -10.94
CA VAL A 89 -7.04 7.34 -9.97
C VAL A 89 -6.26 7.82 -8.75
N ASP A 90 -6.86 7.73 -7.57
CA ASP A 90 -6.23 8.14 -6.32
C ASP A 90 -5.38 7.00 -5.73
N ILE A 91 -4.14 6.89 -6.21
CA ILE A 91 -3.22 5.81 -5.82
C ILE A 91 -2.84 5.91 -4.33
N ALA A 92 -2.76 7.12 -3.78
CA ALA A 92 -2.44 7.30 -2.35
C ALA A 92 -3.53 6.67 -1.46
N LYS A 93 -4.81 6.84 -1.81
CA LYS A 93 -5.92 6.17 -1.10
C LYS A 93 -5.91 4.66 -1.26
N VAL A 94 -5.51 4.14 -2.41
CA VAL A 94 -5.37 2.68 -2.58
C VAL A 94 -4.27 2.12 -1.68
N MET A 95 -3.12 2.80 -1.59
CA MET A 95 -2.03 2.40 -0.68
C MET A 95 -2.46 2.45 0.79
N GLU A 96 -3.20 3.50 1.19
CA GLU A 96 -3.76 3.57 2.54
C GLU A 96 -4.79 2.47 2.79
N GLY A 97 -5.67 2.19 1.83
CA GLY A 97 -6.64 1.11 1.93
C GLY A 97 -5.99 -0.26 2.16
N LEU A 98 -4.87 -0.53 1.49
CA LEU A 98 -4.08 -1.75 1.72
C LEU A 98 -3.52 -1.82 3.15
N ARG A 99 -3.02 -0.71 3.71
CA ARG A 99 -2.58 -0.65 5.12
C ARG A 99 -3.75 -0.91 6.07
N GLN A 100 -4.90 -0.29 5.82
CA GLN A 100 -6.08 -0.44 6.66
C GLN A 100 -6.64 -1.87 6.66
N ILE A 101 -6.51 -2.62 5.56
CA ILE A 101 -6.86 -4.05 5.55
C ILE A 101 -5.98 -4.83 6.55
N VAL A 102 -4.67 -4.55 6.55
CA VAL A 102 -3.73 -5.19 7.49
C VAL A 102 -4.03 -4.79 8.93
N LEU A 103 -4.16 -3.49 9.21
CA LEU A 103 -4.39 -2.97 10.57
C LEU A 103 -5.74 -3.38 11.18
N ARG A 104 -6.72 -3.77 10.35
CA ARG A 104 -8.01 -4.31 10.82
C ARG A 104 -7.98 -5.81 11.06
N SER A 105 -6.93 -6.49 10.63
CA SER A 105 -6.66 -7.89 10.99
C SER A 105 -5.84 -7.95 12.28
N ASP A 106 -5.69 -9.14 12.87
CA ASP A 106 -4.82 -9.36 14.04
C ASP A 106 -3.31 -9.22 13.73
N PHE A 107 -2.95 -8.59 12.60
CA PHE A 107 -1.58 -8.42 12.15
C PHE A 107 -1.05 -7.03 12.50
N GLU A 108 -0.07 -6.99 13.41
CA GLU A 108 0.71 -5.79 13.70
C GLU A 108 1.91 -5.68 12.74
N HIS A 109 2.07 -4.54 12.06
CA HIS A 109 3.24 -4.30 11.22
C HIS A 109 4.27 -3.43 11.97
N GLY A 110 5.26 -4.08 12.59
CA GLY A 110 6.34 -3.43 13.33
C GLY A 110 5.91 -3.03 14.75
N ASN A 111 6.55 -3.63 15.75
CA ASN A 111 6.19 -3.42 17.15
C ASN A 111 7.28 -2.61 17.89
N LEU A 112 6.85 -1.68 18.76
CA LEU A 112 7.76 -0.82 19.52
C LEU A 112 8.67 -1.61 20.49
N SER A 113 8.25 -2.81 20.89
CA SER A 113 9.03 -3.74 21.70
C SER A 113 10.16 -4.43 20.92
N GLU A 114 10.10 -4.46 19.59
CA GLU A 114 11.13 -5.06 18.73
C GLU A 114 12.34 -4.13 18.54
N ILE A 115 12.20 -2.84 18.84
CA ILE A 115 13.33 -1.91 18.80
C ILE A 115 14.26 -2.19 19.99
N GLU A 116 15.55 -2.41 19.68
CA GLU A 116 16.59 -2.57 20.69
C GLU A 116 16.54 -1.44 21.73
N GLU A 117 16.55 -1.79 23.01
CA GLU A 117 16.33 -0.83 24.11
C GLU A 117 17.30 0.36 24.06
N LYS A 118 18.55 0.12 23.65
CA LYS A 118 19.58 1.15 23.47
C LYS A 118 19.22 2.16 22.39
N VAL A 119 18.59 1.72 21.31
CA VAL A 119 18.11 2.57 20.21
C VAL A 119 16.86 3.31 20.68
N ARG A 120 15.91 2.60 21.29
CA ARG A 120 14.65 3.18 21.80
C ARG A 120 14.89 4.34 22.77
N LYS A 121 15.87 4.23 23.68
CA LYS A 121 16.24 5.31 24.63
C LYS A 121 16.90 6.53 23.97
N LYS A 122 17.48 6.37 22.78
CA LYS A 122 18.15 7.46 22.04
C LYS A 122 17.24 8.13 21.01
N LEU A 123 16.14 7.48 20.61
CA LEU A 123 15.22 8.03 19.63
C LEU A 123 14.44 9.21 20.22
N PRO A 124 14.36 10.35 19.52
CA PRO A 124 13.50 11.44 19.93
C PRO A 124 12.03 11.00 19.79
N GLN A 125 11.16 11.52 20.65
CA GLN A 125 9.73 11.16 20.66
C GLN A 125 9.06 11.39 19.29
N ILE A 126 9.49 12.40 18.54
CA ILE A 126 8.99 12.68 17.20
C ILE A 126 9.33 11.56 16.19
N ALA A 127 10.46 10.86 16.35
CA ALA A 127 10.81 9.74 15.51
C ALA A 127 9.91 8.54 15.80
N LEU A 128 9.63 8.27 17.09
CA LEU A 128 8.69 7.22 17.48
C LEU A 128 7.29 7.51 16.94
N ILE A 129 6.72 8.69 17.22
CA ILE A 129 5.39 9.05 16.71
C ILE A 129 5.36 9.05 15.18
N GLY A 130 6.38 9.61 14.53
CA GLY A 130 6.44 9.72 13.08
C GLY A 130 6.50 8.37 12.36
N ASN A 131 7.23 7.41 12.93
CA ASN A 131 7.36 6.04 12.41
C ASN A 131 6.11 5.21 12.75
N PHE A 132 5.67 5.27 14.01
CA PHE A 132 4.61 4.41 14.52
C PHE A 132 3.18 4.88 14.26
N ARG A 133 2.97 6.15 13.85
CA ARG A 133 1.63 6.66 13.49
C ARG A 133 0.94 5.90 12.35
N LYS A 134 1.70 5.16 11.54
CA LYS A 134 1.16 4.38 10.42
C LYS A 134 1.07 2.90 10.74
N THR A 135 1.81 2.42 11.73
CA THR A 135 2.07 1.01 12.01
C THR A 135 1.40 0.48 13.28
N ILE A 136 0.83 1.36 14.10
CA ILE A 136 0.16 0.99 15.35
C ILE A 136 -1.29 1.53 15.34
N LEU A 137 -2.24 0.66 15.67
CA LEU A 137 -3.45 1.00 16.43
C LEU A 137 -3.42 0.25 17.75
#